data_AF-A0A9W6KJ48-F1
#
_entry.id   AF-A0A9W6KJ48-F1
#
_cell.length_a   1.000
_cell.length_b   1.000
_cell.length_c   1.000
_cell.angle_alpha   90.00
_cell.angle_beta   90.00
_cell.angle_gamma   90.00
#
_symmetry.space_group_name_H-M   'P 1'
#
loop_
_entity.id
_entity.type
_entity.pdbx_description
1 polymer ?
#
loop_
_entity_poly.entity_id
_entity_poly.type
_entity_poly.pdbx_seq_one_letter_code
_entity_poly.pdbx_strand_id
1 'polypeptide(L)'
;MVSAVPIFYAQVENYISITVWIFCLVLGAAAFLHCVVQRTDAFPAIGTMSKSIWLALIGGGELLTAISPNLQLGYLGIFSLIAAGIFSVYLLDIRPALRDAVDGHGSW
;
A
#
# COMPACT_ATOMS: atom_id res chain seq x y z
N MET A 1 -35.58 -6.02 21.80
CA MET A 1 -35.38 -5.34 20.49
C MET A 1 -34.25 -4.30 20.52
N VAL A 2 -33.94 -3.65 21.65
CA VAL A 2 -32.84 -2.65 21.74
C VAL A 2 -31.42 -3.25 21.64
N SER A 3 -31.24 -4.55 21.91
CA SER A 3 -29.92 -5.21 21.89
C SER A 3 -29.39 -5.60 20.51
N ALA A 4 -30.24 -5.61 19.47
CA ALA A 4 -29.83 -6.07 18.13
C ALA A 4 -29.12 -4.98 17.31
N VAL A 5 -29.43 -3.69 17.57
CA VAL A 5 -28.87 -2.55 16.82
C VAL A 5 -27.35 -2.42 17.01
N PRO A 6 -26.80 -2.51 18.25
CA PRO A 6 -25.35 -2.47 18.45
C PRO A 6 -24.59 -3.63 17.79
N ILE A 7 -25.21 -4.82 17.72
CA ILE A 7 -24.59 -6.03 17.14
C ILE A 7 -24.52 -5.90 15.62
N PHE A 8 -25.60 -5.44 14.99
CA PHE A 8 -25.66 -5.28 13.54
C PHE A 8 -24.61 -4.28 13.02
N TYR A 9 -24.53 -3.10 13.65
CA TYR A 9 -23.53 -2.08 13.30
C TYR A 9 -22.10 -2.64 13.40
N ALA A 10 -21.78 -3.33 14.50
CA ALA A 10 -20.45 -3.90 14.72
C ALA A 10 -20.08 -4.96 13.68
N GLN A 11 -21.04 -5.79 13.24
CA GLN A 11 -20.82 -6.78 12.18
C GLN A 11 -20.53 -6.10 10.85
N VAL A 12 -21.33 -5.09 10.47
CA VAL A 12 -21.14 -4.34 9.22
C VAL A 12 -19.77 -3.63 9.22
N GLU A 13 -19.41 -2.95 10.30
CA GLU A 13 -18.11 -2.29 10.45
C GLU A 13 -16.96 -3.29 10.31
N ASN A 14 -17.08 -4.46 10.93
CA ASN A 14 -16.06 -5.51 10.88
C ASN A 14 -15.86 -6.06 9.45
N TYR A 15 -16.94 -6.38 8.74
CA TYR A 15 -16.85 -6.88 7.36
C TYR A 15 -16.27 -5.84 6.40
N ILE A 16 -16.68 -4.58 6.53
CA ILE A 16 -16.10 -3.49 5.74
C ILE A 16 -14.60 -3.37 6.04
N SER A 17 -14.23 -3.35 7.32
CA SER A 17 -12.84 -3.19 7.74
C SER A 17 -11.94 -4.31 7.23
N ILE A 18 -12.40 -5.57 7.32
CA ILE A 18 -11.65 -6.73 6.80
C ILE A 18 -11.51 -6.64 5.28
N THR A 19 -12.58 -6.27 4.57
CA THR A 19 -12.57 -6.18 3.10
C THR A 19 -11.56 -5.13 2.63
N VAL A 20 -11.57 -3.94 3.25
CA VAL A 20 -10.62 -2.86 2.93
C VAL A 20 -9.19 -3.24 3.32
N TRP A 21 -9.01 -3.95 4.44
CA TRP A 21 -7.71 -4.43 4.87
C TRP A 21 -7.11 -5.45 3.89
N ILE A 22 -7.90 -6.43 3.44
CA ILE A 22 -7.47 -7.38 2.40
C ILE A 22 -7.10 -6.64 1.12
N PHE A 23 -7.90 -5.65 0.72
CA PHE A 23 -7.61 -4.83 -0.46
C PHE A 23 -6.27 -4.08 -0.31
N CYS A 24 -5.98 -3.51 0.86
CA CYS A 24 -4.69 -2.85 1.14
C CYS A 24 -3.50 -3.81 1.04
N LEU A 25 -3.64 -5.05 1.53
CA LEU A 25 -2.60 -6.08 1.38
C LEU A 25 -2.36 -6.43 -0.09
N VAL A 26 -3.42 -6.59 -0.88
CA VAL A 26 -3.27 -6.86 -2.31
C VAL A 26 -2.56 -5.70 -3.02
N LEU A 27 -2.90 -4.46 -2.67
CA LEU A 27 -2.23 -3.27 -3.21
C LEU A 27 -0.75 -3.22 -2.83
N GLY A 28 -0.43 -3.42 -1.56
CA GLY A 28 0.95 -3.38 -1.08
C GLY A 28 1.79 -4.52 -1.64
N ALA A 29 1.24 -5.73 -1.73
CA ALA A 29 1.88 -6.85 -2.41
C ALA A 29 2.16 -6.56 -3.90
N ALA A 30 1.20 -5.97 -4.63
CA ALA A 30 1.40 -5.59 -6.02
C ALA A 30 2.47 -4.51 -6.18
N ALA A 31 2.47 -3.49 -5.32
CA ALA A 31 3.48 -2.44 -5.28
C ALA A 31 4.89 -3.02 -4.98
N PHE A 32 4.97 -3.93 -4.01
CA PHE A 32 6.21 -4.55 -3.58
C PHE A 32 6.80 -5.42 -4.69
N LEU A 33 6.00 -6.31 -5.29
CA LEU A 33 6.43 -7.16 -6.39
C LEU A 33 6.92 -6.33 -7.58
N HIS A 34 6.19 -5.27 -7.94
CA HIS A 34 6.60 -4.36 -9.00
C HIS A 34 7.95 -3.69 -8.66
N CYS A 35 8.11 -3.20 -7.43
CA CYS A 35 9.34 -2.57 -6.98
C CYS A 35 10.53 -3.54 -7.00
N VAL A 36 10.33 -4.79 -6.60
CA VAL A 36 11.37 -5.83 -6.64
C VAL A 36 11.84 -6.09 -8.07
N VAL A 37 10.90 -6.26 -9.01
CA VAL A 37 11.19 -6.58 -10.42
C VAL A 37 11.85 -5.43 -11.17
N GLN A 38 11.59 -4.18 -10.79
CA GLN A 38 12.11 -3.01 -11.52
C GLN A 38 13.63 -2.89 -11.47
N ARG A 39 14.27 -2.52 -12.60
CA ARG A 39 15.72 -2.28 -12.67
C ARG A 39 16.15 -1.11 -11.76
N THR A 40 17.24 -1.28 -11.02
CA THR A 40 17.80 -0.26 -10.11
C THR A 40 18.19 1.03 -10.82
N ASP A 41 18.68 0.92 -12.04
CA ASP A 41 19.24 2.04 -12.81
C ASP A 41 18.16 3.01 -13.32
N ALA A 42 16.90 2.61 -13.27
CA ALA A 42 15.77 3.47 -13.65
C ALA A 42 15.41 4.50 -12.55
N PHE A 43 15.72 4.22 -11.28
CA PHE A 43 15.36 5.10 -10.16
C PHE A 43 16.11 6.45 -10.17
N PRO A 44 17.43 6.49 -10.50
CA PRO A 44 18.14 7.76 -10.68
C PRO A 44 17.56 8.64 -11.79
N ALA A 45 16.98 8.05 -12.84
CA ALA A 45 16.48 8.81 -14.00
C ALA A 45 15.24 9.68 -13.68
N ILE A 46 14.47 9.32 -12.66
CA ILE A 46 13.26 10.06 -12.24
C ILE A 46 13.62 11.11 -11.16
N GLY A 47 14.82 11.03 -10.56
CA GLY A 47 15.24 11.95 -9.50
C GLY A 47 14.51 11.75 -8.16
N THR A 48 13.84 10.61 -7.96
CA THR A 48 13.17 10.26 -6.70
C THR A 48 14.09 9.52 -5.72
N MET A 49 13.55 9.07 -4.58
CA MET A 49 14.24 8.19 -3.63
C MET A 49 14.78 6.91 -4.31
N SER A 50 15.83 6.32 -3.74
CA SER A 50 16.45 5.10 -4.26
C SER A 50 15.53 3.88 -4.16
N LYS A 51 15.79 2.86 -5.00
CA LYS A 51 15.04 1.59 -5.00
C LYS A 51 14.97 0.97 -3.60
N SER A 52 16.09 0.98 -2.86
CA SER A 52 16.17 0.38 -1.53
C SER A 52 15.25 1.06 -0.53
N ILE A 53 15.10 2.39 -0.60
CA ILE A 53 14.20 3.14 0.28
C ILE A 53 12.74 2.79 -0.06
N TRP A 54 12.38 2.73 -1.34
CA TRP A 54 11.02 2.33 -1.75
C TRP A 54 10.68 0.91 -1.31
N LEU A 55 11.60 -0.03 -1.49
CA LEU A 55 11.41 -1.40 -1.02
C LEU A 55 11.24 -1.47 0.50
N ALA A 56 12.01 -0.70 1.26
CA ALA A 56 11.90 -0.67 2.72
C ALA A 56 10.56 -0.06 3.18
N LEU A 57 10.12 1.03 2.55
CA LEU A 57 8.84 1.68 2.87
C LEU A 57 7.65 0.79 2.53
N ILE A 58 7.62 0.21 1.33
CA ILE A 58 6.54 -0.67 0.90
C ILE A 58 6.56 -1.97 1.70
N GLY A 59 7.72 -2.63 1.82
CA GLY A 59 7.84 -3.87 2.57
C GLY A 59 7.54 -3.69 4.05
N GLY A 60 8.02 -2.60 4.66
CA GLY A 60 7.71 -2.24 6.04
C GLY A 60 6.23 -1.94 6.24
N GLY A 61 5.63 -1.17 5.34
CA GLY A 61 4.19 -0.89 5.35
C GLY A 61 3.33 -2.13 5.17
N GLU A 62 3.73 -3.05 4.29
CA GLU A 62 3.02 -4.30 4.01
C GLU A 62 3.04 -5.23 5.22
N LEU A 63 4.22 -5.43 5.80
CA LEU A 63 4.37 -6.19 7.04
C LEU A 63 3.56 -5.57 8.18
N LEU A 64 3.63 -4.25 8.33
CA LEU A 64 2.91 -3.54 9.40
C LEU A 64 1.39 -3.66 9.22
N THR A 65 0.91 -3.55 7.98
CA THR A 65 -0.51 -3.75 7.64
C THR A 65 -0.93 -5.19 7.95
N ALA A 66 -0.12 -6.18 7.58
CA ALA A 66 -0.41 -7.59 7.82
C ALA A 66 -0.47 -7.96 9.31
N ILE A 67 0.39 -7.37 10.15
CA ILE A 67 0.41 -7.65 11.59
C ILE A 67 -0.59 -6.81 12.40
N SER A 68 -1.10 -5.70 11.85
CA SER A 68 -1.98 -4.74 12.54
C SER A 68 -3.14 -5.38 13.33
N PRO A 69 -3.87 -6.39 12.80
CA PRO A 69 -4.96 -7.04 13.55
C PRO A 69 -4.48 -7.79 14.80
N ASN A 70 -3.28 -8.37 14.75
CA ASN A 70 -2.69 -9.13 15.87
C ASN A 70 -2.22 -8.22 17.01
N LEU A 71 -1.85 -6.97 16.69
CA LEU A 71 -1.41 -5.97 17.67
C LEU A 71 -2.58 -5.20 18.32
N GLN A 72 -3.84 -5.61 18.08
CA GLN A 72 -5.04 -4.90 18.56
C GLN A 72 -5.13 -3.44 18.07
N LEU A 73 -4.39 -3.08 17.01
CA LEU A 73 -4.43 -1.76 16.38
C LEU A 73 -5.62 -1.59 15.44
N GLY A 74 -6.42 -2.65 15.27
CA GLY A 74 -7.53 -2.70 14.32
C GLY A 74 -7.07 -2.96 12.89
N TYR A 75 -8.02 -3.35 12.03
CA TYR A 75 -7.77 -3.61 10.61
C TYR A 75 -7.42 -2.33 9.84
N LEU A 76 -8.00 -1.18 10.22
CA LEU A 76 -7.81 0.12 9.57
C LEU A 76 -7.16 1.16 10.50
N GLY A 77 -6.21 0.73 11.32
CA GLY A 77 -5.45 1.62 12.19
C GLY A 77 -4.60 2.62 11.41
N ILE A 78 -4.15 3.70 12.06
CA ILE A 78 -3.41 4.79 11.40
C ILE A 78 -2.19 4.31 10.59
N PHE A 79 -1.51 3.28 11.07
CA PHE A 79 -0.37 2.68 10.37
C PHE A 79 -0.76 2.02 9.05
N SER A 80 -1.87 1.28 9.02
CA SER A 80 -2.38 0.66 7.79
C SER A 80 -2.82 1.71 6.76
N LEU A 81 -3.36 2.85 7.22
CA LEU A 81 -3.74 3.96 6.35
C LEU A 81 -2.53 4.69 5.77
N ILE A 82 -1.49 4.91 6.60
CA ILE A 82 -0.21 5.47 6.13
C ILE A 82 0.43 4.53 5.10
N ALA A 83 0.46 3.22 5.39
CA ALA A 83 0.98 2.21 4.47
C ALA A 83 0.21 2.19 3.15
N ALA A 84 -1.13 2.20 3.20
CA ALA A 84 -1.98 2.30 2.01
C ALA A 84 -1.67 3.56 1.18
N GLY A 85 -1.41 4.69 1.84
CA GLY A 85 -0.94 5.91 1.17
C GLY A 85 0.37 5.71 0.42
N ILE A 86 1.37 5.09 1.07
CA ILE A 86 2.67 4.77 0.46
C ILE A 86 2.50 3.86 -0.77
N PHE A 87 1.67 2.82 -0.65
CA PHE A 87 1.40 1.89 -1.77
C PHE A 87 0.76 2.60 -2.96
N SER A 88 -0.22 3.47 -2.65
CA SER A 88 -0.95 4.24 -3.65
C SER A 88 -0.02 5.19 -4.39
N VAL A 89 0.83 5.94 -3.68
CA VAL A 89 1.83 6.83 -4.27
C VAL A 89 2.78 6.04 -5.18
N TYR A 90 3.29 4.89 -4.73
CA TYR A 90 4.18 4.09 -5.56
C TYR A 90 3.52 3.60 -6.85
N LEU A 91 2.29 3.09 -6.77
CA LEU A 91 1.59 2.53 -7.92
C LEU A 91 1.09 3.60 -8.90
N LEU A 92 0.72 4.78 -8.41
CA LEU A 92 0.08 5.82 -9.21
C LEU A 92 1.05 6.89 -9.72
N ASP A 93 2.12 7.18 -8.99
CA ASP A 93 3.08 8.23 -9.35
C ASP A 93 4.36 7.62 -9.91
N ILE A 94 4.96 6.70 -9.14
CA ILE A 94 6.33 6.21 -9.40
C ILE A 94 6.35 5.16 -10.49
N ARG A 95 5.35 4.27 -10.52
CA ARG A 95 5.26 3.24 -11.55
C ARG A 95 5.09 3.86 -12.95
N PRO A 96 4.20 4.85 -13.19
CA PRO A 96 4.18 5.57 -14.46
C PRO A 96 5.49 6.29 -14.74
N ALA A 97 6.06 7.02 -13.78
CA ALA A 97 7.32 7.73 -13.99
C ALA A 97 8.50 6.79 -14.37
N LEU A 98 8.55 5.58 -13.78
CA LEU A 98 9.50 4.52 -14.13
C LEU A 98 9.30 3.97 -15.52
N ARG A 99 8.05 3.89 -15.98
CA ARG A 99 7.73 3.47 -17.35
C ARG A 99 8.19 4.53 -18.34
N ASP A 100 7.85 5.79 -18.09
CA ASP A 100 8.18 6.92 -18.96
C ASP A 100 9.71 7.06 -19.12
N ALA A 101 10.46 6.90 -18.02
CA ALA A 101 11.92 6.94 -18.03
C ALA A 101 12.57 5.79 -18.83
N VAL A 102 11.88 4.64 -18.96
CA VAL A 102 12.39 3.48 -19.72
C VAL A 102 11.96 3.55 -21.19
N ASP A 103 10.73 3.97 -21.46
CA ASP A 103 10.17 4.05 -22.81
C ASP A 103 10.74 5.23 -23.62
N GLY A 104 11.47 6.16 -22.96
CA GLY A 104 12.22 7.23 -23.63
C GLY A 104 11.35 8.31 -24.26
N HIS A 105 10.03 8.28 -24.01
CA HIS A 105 9.17 9.41 -24.35
C HIS A 105 9.39 10.50 -23.29
N GLY A 106 10.17 11.52 -23.64
CA GLY A 106 10.22 12.74 -22.83
C GLY A 106 8.78 13.24 -22.67
N SER A 107 8.34 13.44 -21.43
CA SER A 107 7.04 14.07 -21.16
C SER A 107 7.12 15.59 -21.39
N TRP A 108 7.77 16.04 -22.46
CA TRP A 108 7.90 17.42 -22.91
C TRP A 108 8.22 17.46 -24.41
#